data_AF-A0AAW0HUJ6-F1
#
_entry.id   AF-A0AAW0HUJ6-F1
#
_cell.length_a   1.000
_cell.length_b   1.000
_cell.length_c   1.000
_cell.angle_alpha   90.00
_cell.angle_beta   90.00
_cell.angle_gamma   90.00
#
_symmetry.space_group_name_H-M   'P 1'
#
loop_
_entity.id
_entity.type
_entity.pdbx_description
1 polymer ?
#
loop_
_entity_poly.entity_id
_entity_poly.type
_entity_poly.pdbx_seq_one_letter_code
_entity_poly.pdbx_strand_id
1 'polypeptide(L)'
;MNTSFSRKSHTFLPKIFFRKMSSSGAKDKPELQFPFLQDEDTVATLHECKTLFILRGLPGSGKSTLARHIVDKYHNGTKMVSADAYKINPGSRAEFSEEYKRLDEDLAAYCRRDIRVLVLDDTNHERERLDQLFEMADQYQYQVVLVEPKTAWRLDCVQLKEKNQWQLSAEELKKLKPGLEKDFLPLYFGWFLTKKSSETLRKAGQVFLEELGNHKAFKKELRHFISGDEPKEKLDLVSYFGKRPPGVLHCTTKFCDYGKATGAEEYAQQDVVKRSYSKAFKLSISALFVTPKTAGAQVVLNEQQLLLWPSDVDKPSSSESLPAGSRAHITLGCAADVQPVQTGLDLLEILQQEKGGSRGEEVGELPRGKLYSLGKGRWMLTLAKKMEVKTIFTGYYGKGKPVPTHGSRKGGAMQICTII
;
A
#
# COMPACT_ATOMS: atom_id res chain seq x y z
N MET A 1 -96.35 -10.65 2.49
CA MET A 1 -95.21 -9.74 2.71
C MET A 1 -93.94 -10.57 2.66
N ASN A 2 -93.06 -10.21 1.72
CA ASN A 2 -91.79 -10.84 1.38
C ASN A 2 -90.70 -10.57 2.43
N THR A 3 -89.74 -11.50 2.57
CA THR A 3 -88.36 -11.15 2.95
C THR A 3 -87.35 -11.98 2.15
N SER A 4 -86.32 -11.29 1.70
CA SER A 4 -85.34 -11.64 0.67
C SER A 4 -84.00 -12.16 1.20
N PHE A 5 -83.34 -12.96 0.35
CA PHE A 5 -81.90 -13.26 0.17
C PHE A 5 -80.81 -12.49 0.96
N SER A 6 -79.74 -13.19 1.38
CA SER A 6 -78.46 -13.28 0.62
C SER A 6 -77.33 -13.97 1.42
N ARG A 7 -76.52 -14.77 0.70
CA ARG A 7 -75.34 -15.53 1.18
C ARG A 7 -74.15 -14.61 1.46
N LYS A 8 -73.35 -14.92 2.50
CA LYS A 8 -71.98 -14.38 2.68
C LYS A 8 -70.95 -15.50 2.82
N SER A 9 -69.88 -15.32 2.06
CA SER A 9 -68.68 -16.12 1.89
C SER A 9 -67.75 -16.07 3.12
N HIS A 10 -67.17 -17.20 3.49
CA HIS A 10 -66.05 -17.26 4.43
C HIS A 10 -64.73 -16.99 3.70
N THR A 11 -64.03 -15.93 4.08
CA THR A 11 -62.66 -15.63 3.65
C THR A 11 -61.66 -16.27 4.60
N PHE A 12 -60.83 -17.18 4.06
CA PHE A 12 -59.63 -17.71 4.70
C PHE A 12 -58.55 -16.62 4.73
N LEU A 13 -58.05 -16.27 5.92
CA LEU A 13 -56.87 -15.41 6.09
C LEU A 13 -55.59 -16.25 5.99
N PRO A 14 -54.64 -15.93 5.11
CA PRO A 14 -53.32 -16.57 5.16
C PRO A 14 -52.48 -15.97 6.30
N LYS A 15 -51.88 -16.86 7.09
CA LYS A 15 -50.91 -16.54 8.13
C LYS A 15 -49.73 -15.79 7.51
N ILE A 16 -49.53 -14.55 7.94
CA ILE A 16 -48.37 -13.72 7.59
C ILE A 16 -47.13 -14.38 8.21
N PHE A 17 -46.34 -15.05 7.36
CA PHE A 17 -44.97 -15.39 7.70
C PHE A 17 -44.17 -14.08 7.77
N PHE A 18 -43.63 -13.75 8.94
CA PHE A 18 -42.57 -12.76 9.08
C PHE A 18 -41.34 -13.24 8.29
N ARG A 19 -41.29 -12.87 7.02
CA ARG A 19 -40.09 -13.01 6.19
C ARG A 19 -39.07 -12.02 6.75
N LYS A 20 -38.07 -12.56 7.45
CA LYS A 20 -36.84 -11.88 7.85
C LYS A 20 -36.38 -11.00 6.68
N MET A 21 -36.48 -9.67 6.84
CA MET A 21 -35.98 -8.74 5.83
C MET A 21 -34.50 -9.04 5.62
N SER A 22 -34.17 -9.49 4.42
CA SER A 22 -32.81 -9.65 3.95
C SER A 22 -32.12 -8.30 4.04
N SER A 23 -30.95 -8.28 4.69
CA SER A 23 -30.07 -7.13 4.76
C SER A 23 -29.88 -6.50 3.37
N SER A 24 -30.36 -5.28 3.18
CA SER A 24 -29.77 -4.38 2.19
C SER A 24 -28.32 -4.19 2.61
N GLY A 25 -27.44 -5.03 2.05
CA GLY A 25 -26.04 -5.11 2.42
C GLY A 25 -25.31 -3.79 2.18
N ALA A 26 -24.07 -3.69 2.65
CA ALA A 26 -23.21 -2.50 2.54
C ALA A 26 -23.07 -1.86 1.14
N LYS A 27 -23.68 -2.44 0.08
CA LYS A 27 -23.71 -1.93 -1.30
C LYS A 27 -24.58 -0.67 -1.47
N ASP A 28 -25.64 -0.49 -0.68
CA ASP A 28 -26.59 0.63 -0.85
C ASP A 28 -26.31 1.83 0.06
N LYS A 29 -25.26 1.76 0.90
CA LYS A 29 -24.90 2.81 1.86
C LYS A 29 -23.68 3.60 1.38
N PRO A 30 -23.83 4.87 0.97
CA PRO A 30 -22.71 5.70 0.52
C PRO A 30 -21.54 5.74 1.51
N GLU A 31 -21.84 5.73 2.81
CA GLU A 31 -20.85 5.78 3.89
C GLU A 31 -20.00 4.50 4.04
N LEU A 32 -20.38 3.40 3.38
CA LEU A 32 -19.66 2.11 3.36
C LEU A 32 -19.04 1.78 1.98
N GLN A 33 -19.01 2.75 1.07
CA GLN A 33 -18.40 2.58 -0.25
C GLN A 33 -16.87 2.60 -0.19
N PHE A 34 -16.29 1.51 0.29
CA PHE A 34 -14.85 1.27 0.32
C PHE A 34 -14.48 0.05 -0.54
N PRO A 35 -13.39 0.11 -1.34
CA PRO A 35 -12.92 -1.04 -2.10
C PRO A 35 -12.72 -2.28 -1.22
N PHE A 36 -12.14 -2.10 -0.03
CA PHE A 36 -11.93 -3.19 0.93
C PHE A 36 -13.21 -3.81 1.54
N LEU A 37 -14.40 -3.29 1.24
CA LEU A 37 -15.68 -3.90 1.64
C LEU A 37 -16.50 -4.42 0.45
N GLN A 38 -16.40 -3.75 -0.70
CA GLN A 38 -17.33 -3.95 -1.82
C GLN A 38 -16.71 -4.64 -3.04
N ASP A 39 -15.40 -4.48 -3.25
CA ASP A 39 -14.69 -5.05 -4.39
C ASP A 39 -14.12 -6.42 -3.99
N GLU A 40 -14.69 -7.49 -4.52
CA GLU A 40 -14.36 -8.86 -4.10
C GLU A 40 -12.90 -9.24 -4.39
N ASP A 41 -12.32 -8.74 -5.49
CA ASP A 41 -10.90 -8.92 -5.79
C ASP A 41 -10.00 -8.21 -4.75
N THR A 42 -10.39 -7.01 -4.33
CA THR A 42 -9.72 -6.27 -3.26
C THR A 42 -9.80 -7.00 -1.93
N VAL A 43 -11.00 -7.48 -1.55
CA VAL A 43 -11.21 -8.26 -0.33
C VAL A 43 -10.34 -9.51 -0.33
N ALA A 44 -10.37 -10.28 -1.43
CA ALA A 44 -9.57 -11.49 -1.58
C ALA A 44 -8.07 -11.20 -1.49
N THR A 45 -7.61 -10.10 -2.10
CA THR A 45 -6.21 -9.68 -2.06
C THR A 45 -5.78 -9.24 -0.66
N LEU A 46 -6.60 -8.46 0.05
CA LEU A 46 -6.32 -8.04 1.42
C LEU A 46 -6.34 -9.21 2.41
N HIS A 47 -7.15 -10.24 2.17
CA HIS A 47 -7.16 -11.47 2.96
C HIS A 47 -5.87 -12.31 2.81
N GLU A 48 -5.07 -12.06 1.77
CA GLU A 48 -3.72 -12.62 1.59
C GLU A 48 -2.62 -11.74 2.22
N CYS A 49 -2.94 -10.52 2.64
CA CYS A 49 -2.01 -9.54 3.20
C CYS A 49 -2.02 -9.51 4.73
N LYS A 50 -0.94 -8.99 5.33
CA LYS A 50 -0.95 -8.47 6.70
C LYS A 50 -1.37 -7.01 6.62
N THR A 51 -2.61 -6.70 6.98
CA THR A 51 -3.21 -5.37 6.87
C THR A 51 -3.63 -4.86 8.24
N LEU A 52 -3.18 -3.65 8.60
CA LEU A 52 -3.63 -2.92 9.77
C LEU A 52 -4.50 -1.75 9.32
N PHE A 53 -5.81 -1.88 9.53
CA PHE A 53 -6.76 -0.79 9.40
C PHE A 53 -6.67 0.09 10.64
N ILE A 54 -6.28 1.34 10.47
CA ILE A 54 -6.27 2.34 11.53
C ILE A 54 -7.44 3.28 11.26
N LEU A 55 -8.46 3.24 12.12
CA LEU A 55 -9.60 4.14 11.99
C LEU A 55 -9.27 5.49 12.60
N ARG A 56 -9.69 6.57 11.94
CA ARG A 56 -9.44 7.95 12.37
C ARG A 56 -10.71 8.78 12.19
N GLY A 57 -11.04 9.61 13.18
CA GLY A 57 -12.23 10.47 13.12
C GLY A 57 -12.85 10.76 14.48
N LEU A 58 -13.75 11.76 14.52
CA LEU A 58 -14.35 12.22 15.77
C LEU A 58 -15.25 11.15 16.43
N PRO A 59 -15.46 11.20 17.75
CA PRO A 59 -16.50 10.41 18.42
C PRO A 59 -17.87 10.62 17.77
N GLY A 60 -18.60 9.54 17.48
CA GLY A 60 -19.90 9.60 16.77
C GLY A 60 -19.83 9.65 15.23
N SER A 61 -18.63 9.75 14.63
CA SER A 61 -18.47 9.83 13.16
C SER A 61 -18.78 8.52 12.41
N GLY A 62 -18.92 7.40 13.11
CA GLY A 62 -19.22 6.09 12.52
C GLY A 62 -18.04 5.11 12.46
N LYS A 63 -16.89 5.43 13.06
CA LYS A 63 -15.70 4.55 13.12
C LYS A 63 -16.02 3.14 13.60
N SER A 64 -16.61 3.00 14.78
CA SER A 64 -16.95 1.68 15.36
C SER A 64 -18.00 0.91 14.56
N THR A 65 -18.84 1.62 13.80
CA THR A 65 -19.73 0.97 12.82
C THR A 65 -18.94 0.42 11.65
N LEU A 66 -18.01 1.21 11.09
CA LEU A 66 -17.11 0.76 10.02
C LEU A 66 -16.21 -0.39 10.47
N ALA A 67 -15.66 -0.32 11.68
CA ALA A 67 -14.84 -1.37 12.30
C ALA A 67 -15.55 -2.72 12.29
N ARG A 68 -16.82 -2.75 12.75
CA ARG A 68 -17.65 -3.95 12.74
C ARG A 68 -17.89 -4.50 11.34
N HIS A 69 -18.15 -3.64 10.35
CA HIS A 69 -18.31 -4.09 8.97
C HIS A 69 -17.01 -4.69 8.40
N ILE A 70 -15.84 -4.18 8.78
CA ILE A 70 -14.54 -4.77 8.40
C ILE A 70 -14.41 -6.15 9.07
N VAL A 71 -14.66 -6.27 10.37
CA VAL A 71 -14.61 -7.56 11.07
C VAL A 71 -15.58 -8.57 10.44
N ASP A 72 -16.80 -8.15 10.14
CA ASP A 72 -17.81 -8.99 9.52
C ASP A 72 -17.41 -9.40 8.10
N LYS A 73 -16.72 -8.55 7.32
CA LYS A 73 -16.32 -8.88 5.94
C LYS A 73 -15.16 -9.87 5.88
N TYR A 74 -14.20 -9.78 6.82
CA TYR A 74 -12.97 -10.58 6.79
C TYR A 74 -12.97 -11.77 7.78
N HIS A 75 -14.00 -11.88 8.62
CA HIS A 75 -14.31 -13.03 9.48
C HIS A 75 -13.10 -13.56 10.27
N ASN A 76 -12.81 -14.87 10.14
CA ASN A 76 -11.85 -15.64 10.94
C ASN A 76 -10.40 -15.17 10.80
N GLY A 77 -10.09 -14.29 9.84
CA GLY A 77 -8.78 -13.68 9.65
C GLY A 77 -8.59 -12.35 10.40
N THR A 78 -9.59 -11.90 11.16
CA THR A 78 -9.63 -10.53 11.69
C THR A 78 -9.66 -10.43 13.19
N LYS A 79 -9.00 -9.41 13.73
CA LYS A 79 -9.16 -8.98 15.12
C LYS A 79 -9.32 -7.47 15.22
N MET A 80 -10.31 -7.05 15.99
CA MET A 80 -10.51 -5.65 16.35
C MET A 80 -9.92 -5.37 17.73
N VAL A 81 -9.22 -4.24 17.84
CA VAL A 81 -8.75 -3.62 19.07
C VAL A 81 -9.39 -2.24 19.12
N SER A 82 -10.21 -1.97 20.12
CA SER A 82 -10.93 -0.70 20.26
C SER A 82 -10.48 0.01 21.53
N ALA A 83 -10.18 1.31 21.44
CA ALA A 83 -9.84 2.14 22.60
C ALA A 83 -10.93 2.11 23.68
N ASP A 84 -12.20 2.01 23.27
CA ASP A 84 -13.36 1.93 24.18
C ASP A 84 -13.28 0.69 25.09
N ALA A 85 -12.74 -0.43 24.61
CA ALA A 85 -12.59 -1.67 25.39
C ALA A 85 -11.58 -1.51 26.55
N TYR A 86 -10.69 -0.53 26.44
CA TYR A 86 -9.71 -0.17 27.46
C TYR A 86 -10.16 1.02 28.32
N LYS A 87 -11.40 1.51 28.13
CA LYS A 87 -11.95 2.69 28.82
C LYS A 87 -11.14 3.97 28.55
N ILE A 88 -10.55 4.07 27.37
CA ILE A 88 -9.85 5.27 26.92
C ILE A 88 -10.89 6.23 26.37
N ASN A 89 -11.03 7.39 27.02
CA ASN A 89 -11.96 8.41 26.55
C ASN A 89 -11.30 9.27 25.45
N PRO A 90 -12.08 9.82 24.50
CA PRO A 90 -11.55 10.74 23.51
C PRO A 90 -11.06 12.02 24.19
N GLY A 91 -9.77 12.31 24.07
CA GLY A 91 -9.13 13.41 24.78
C GLY A 91 -7.61 13.31 24.70
N SER A 92 -6.93 14.02 25.61
CA SER A 92 -5.47 14.00 25.69
C SER A 92 -4.96 12.61 26.01
N ARG A 93 -4.02 12.11 25.20
CA ARG A 93 -3.41 10.81 25.46
C ARG A 93 -2.70 10.72 26.82
N ALA A 94 -2.15 11.82 27.31
CA ALA A 94 -1.38 11.85 28.54
C ALA A 94 -2.18 11.36 29.76
N GLU A 95 -3.52 11.45 29.70
CA GLU A 95 -4.43 11.02 30.77
C GLU A 95 -4.62 9.50 30.84
N PHE A 96 -4.25 8.76 29.78
CA PHE A 96 -4.52 7.32 29.62
C PHE A 96 -3.26 6.51 29.28
N SER A 97 -2.11 6.92 29.79
CA SER A 97 -0.80 6.35 29.40
C SER A 97 -0.70 4.84 29.63
N GLU A 98 -1.20 4.33 30.76
CA GLU A 98 -1.19 2.90 31.10
C GLU A 98 -2.21 2.09 30.28
N GLU A 99 -3.38 2.67 29.99
CA GLU A 99 -4.40 2.05 29.16
C GLU A 99 -3.92 1.91 27.70
N TYR A 100 -3.32 2.98 27.15
CA TYR A 100 -2.69 2.92 25.84
C TYR A 100 -1.55 1.92 25.78
N LYS A 101 -0.75 1.81 26.85
CA LYS A 101 0.31 0.80 26.95
C LYS A 101 -0.24 -0.62 26.85
N ARG A 102 -1.32 -0.93 27.60
CA ARG A 102 -1.98 -2.25 27.51
C ARG A 102 -2.57 -2.51 26.13
N LEU A 103 -3.22 -1.50 25.53
CA LEU A 103 -3.75 -1.59 24.17
C LEU A 103 -2.65 -1.89 23.16
N ASP A 104 -1.50 -1.21 23.27
CA ASP A 104 -0.35 -1.40 22.39
C ASP A 104 0.31 -2.77 22.58
N GLU A 105 0.41 -3.25 23.82
CA GLU A 105 0.89 -4.59 24.14
C GLU A 105 0.03 -5.69 23.49
N ASP A 106 -1.30 -5.53 23.56
CA ASP A 106 -2.26 -6.43 22.94
C ASP A 106 -2.23 -6.36 21.41
N LEU A 107 -2.20 -5.15 20.84
CA LEU A 107 -2.05 -4.96 19.40
C LEU A 107 -0.75 -5.61 18.89
N ALA A 108 0.37 -5.39 19.59
CA ALA A 108 1.63 -6.04 19.28
C ALA A 108 1.58 -7.57 19.46
N ALA A 109 0.82 -8.09 20.43
CA ALA A 109 0.61 -9.52 20.59
C ALA A 109 -0.17 -10.13 19.41
N TYR A 110 -1.20 -9.46 18.91
CA TYR A 110 -1.87 -9.88 17.68
C TYR A 110 -0.97 -9.77 16.45
N CYS A 111 -0.14 -8.72 16.37
CA CYS A 111 0.86 -8.57 15.32
C CYS A 111 1.84 -9.75 15.30
N ARG A 112 2.35 -10.17 16.47
CA ARG A 112 3.24 -11.33 16.66
C ARG A 112 2.60 -12.67 16.30
N ARG A 113 1.28 -12.78 16.42
CA ARG A 113 0.50 -13.96 16.04
C ARG A 113 0.16 -14.02 14.56
N ASP A 114 0.66 -13.08 13.75
CA ASP A 114 0.41 -12.99 12.31
C ASP A 114 -1.09 -12.97 11.94
N ILE A 115 -1.91 -12.28 12.76
CA ILE A 115 -3.32 -12.03 12.41
C ILE A 115 -3.38 -11.21 11.12
N ARG A 116 -4.02 -11.74 10.08
CA ARG A 116 -3.95 -11.14 8.73
C ARG A 116 -4.55 -9.74 8.68
N VAL A 117 -5.72 -9.56 9.28
CA VAL A 117 -6.42 -8.28 9.29
C VAL A 117 -6.58 -7.78 10.72
N LEU A 118 -5.97 -6.65 11.03
CA LEU A 118 -6.14 -5.96 12.30
C LEU A 118 -6.94 -4.68 12.09
N VAL A 119 -7.87 -4.41 13.00
CA VAL A 119 -8.69 -3.19 12.98
C VAL A 119 -8.48 -2.47 14.29
N LEU A 120 -7.85 -1.30 14.25
CA LEU A 120 -7.70 -0.41 15.40
C LEU A 120 -8.77 0.67 15.33
N ASP A 121 -9.73 0.61 16.25
CA ASP A 121 -10.80 1.59 16.40
C ASP A 121 -10.49 2.56 17.54
N ASP A 122 -10.05 3.76 17.18
CA ASP A 122 -9.76 4.86 18.09
C ASP A 122 -9.97 6.20 17.34
N THR A 123 -9.99 7.31 18.05
CA THR A 123 -10.11 8.65 17.50
C THR A 123 -8.89 9.02 16.64
N ASN A 124 -7.68 8.64 17.08
CA ASN A 124 -6.41 8.84 16.36
C ASN A 124 -6.23 10.28 15.81
N HIS A 125 -6.52 11.28 16.64
CA HIS A 125 -6.44 12.71 16.28
C HIS A 125 -5.03 13.31 16.52
N GLU A 126 -4.21 12.68 17.36
CA GLU A 126 -2.83 13.11 17.64
C GLU A 126 -1.85 12.47 16.65
N ARG A 127 -0.91 13.26 16.11
CA ARG A 127 0.10 12.78 15.16
C ARG A 127 1.07 11.81 15.81
N GLU A 128 1.48 12.09 17.04
CA GLU A 128 2.41 11.27 17.81
C GLU A 128 1.86 9.85 18.03
N ARG A 129 0.54 9.72 18.21
CA ARG A 129 -0.11 8.41 18.31
C ARG A 129 -0.02 7.64 16.99
N LEU A 130 -0.33 8.30 15.88
CA LEU A 130 -0.25 7.70 14.55
C LEU A 130 1.18 7.26 14.21
N ASP A 131 2.18 8.10 14.49
CA ASP A 131 3.59 7.76 14.26
C ASP A 131 4.01 6.46 14.98
N GLN A 132 3.59 6.28 16.24
CA GLN A 132 3.88 5.05 16.99
C GLN A 132 3.19 3.82 16.40
N LEU A 133 1.96 3.98 15.92
CA LEU A 133 1.23 2.90 15.25
C LEU A 133 1.88 2.52 13.91
N PHE A 134 2.39 3.49 13.15
CA PHE A 134 3.12 3.24 11.92
C PHE A 134 4.46 2.54 12.18
N GLU A 135 5.19 2.95 13.23
CA GLU A 135 6.41 2.27 13.66
C GLU A 135 6.15 0.81 14.07
N MET A 136 5.04 0.55 14.79
CA MET A 136 4.62 -0.81 15.11
C MET A 136 4.25 -1.61 13.84
N ALA A 137 3.51 -1.00 12.92
CA ALA A 137 3.15 -1.65 11.65
C ALA A 137 4.41 -2.02 10.86
N ASP A 138 5.40 -1.14 10.79
CA ASP A 138 6.70 -1.41 10.17
C ASP A 138 7.44 -2.53 10.89
N GLN A 139 7.54 -2.50 12.22
CA GLN A 139 8.22 -3.53 13.01
C GLN A 139 7.69 -4.95 12.70
N TYR A 140 6.38 -5.08 12.52
CA TYR A 140 5.70 -6.35 12.27
C TYR A 140 5.30 -6.57 10.80
N GLN A 141 5.71 -5.66 9.90
CA GLN A 141 5.52 -5.74 8.45
C GLN A 141 4.03 -5.80 8.05
N TYR A 142 3.21 -4.98 8.70
CA TYR A 142 1.80 -4.75 8.33
C TYR A 142 1.70 -3.59 7.34
N GLN A 143 0.92 -3.79 6.28
CA GLN A 143 0.48 -2.71 5.41
C GLN A 143 -0.58 -1.90 6.14
N VAL A 144 -0.36 -0.59 6.25
CA VAL A 144 -1.33 0.32 6.85
C VAL A 144 -2.38 0.75 5.83
N VAL A 145 -3.64 0.71 6.26
CA VAL A 145 -4.75 1.38 5.58
C VAL A 145 -5.36 2.34 6.60
N LEU A 146 -5.06 3.63 6.45
CA LEU A 146 -5.65 4.67 7.29
C LEU A 146 -7.05 4.99 6.75
N VAL A 147 -8.07 4.88 7.61
CA VAL A 147 -9.46 4.96 7.19
C VAL A 147 -10.23 5.98 8.00
N GLU A 148 -10.88 6.90 7.30
CA GLU A 148 -11.84 7.82 7.88
C GLU A 148 -13.26 7.45 7.45
N PRO A 149 -14.26 7.57 8.34
CA PRO A 149 -15.67 7.40 7.96
C PRO A 149 -16.05 8.34 6.81
N LYS A 150 -16.94 7.88 5.91
CA LYS A 150 -17.50 8.65 4.80
C LYS A 150 -18.88 9.25 5.11
N THR A 151 -19.26 9.30 6.38
CA THR A 151 -20.53 9.89 6.81
C THR A 151 -20.52 11.40 6.57
N ALA A 152 -21.65 11.96 6.12
CA ALA A 152 -21.73 13.39 5.81
C ALA A 152 -21.49 14.29 7.04
N TRP A 153 -21.80 13.79 8.23
CA TRP A 153 -21.64 14.50 9.51
C TRP A 153 -20.31 14.21 10.23
N ARG A 154 -19.35 13.53 9.59
CA ARG A 154 -18.11 13.05 10.23
C ARG A 154 -17.28 14.13 10.95
N LEU A 155 -17.44 15.40 10.56
CA LEU A 155 -16.79 16.58 11.14
C LEU A 155 -17.78 17.60 11.71
N ASP A 156 -19.08 17.30 11.74
CA ASP A 156 -20.11 18.22 12.26
C ASP A 156 -20.28 18.03 13.77
N CYS A 157 -19.60 18.87 14.57
CA CYS A 157 -19.62 18.79 16.03
C CYS A 157 -21.04 18.91 16.64
N VAL A 158 -21.97 19.60 15.96
CA VAL A 158 -23.35 19.77 16.46
C VAL A 158 -24.09 18.44 16.33
N GLN A 159 -24.01 17.79 15.17
CA GLN A 159 -24.61 16.47 14.98
C GLN A 159 -23.91 15.37 15.78
N LEU A 160 -22.58 15.46 15.94
CA LEU A 160 -21.78 14.47 16.65
C LEU A 160 -22.03 14.49 18.16
N LYS A 161 -22.35 15.64 18.75
CA LYS A 161 -22.77 15.76 20.15
C LYS A 161 -23.90 14.78 20.48
N GLU A 162 -24.89 14.67 19.59
CA GLU A 162 -26.07 13.81 19.78
C GLU A 162 -25.81 12.32 19.42
N LYS A 163 -24.64 12.00 18.84
CA LYS A 163 -24.32 10.66 18.33
C LYS A 163 -23.18 9.97 19.07
N ASN A 164 -22.41 10.69 19.89
CA ASN A 164 -21.25 10.15 20.56
C ASN A 164 -21.64 9.52 21.91
N GLN A 165 -21.16 8.32 22.18
CA GLN A 165 -21.49 7.57 23.41
C GLN A 165 -20.88 8.18 24.69
N TRP A 166 -19.86 9.01 24.50
CA TRP A 166 -19.10 9.67 25.58
C TRP A 166 -19.77 10.97 26.07
N GLN A 167 -20.91 11.36 25.47
CA GLN A 167 -21.67 12.56 25.80
C GLN A 167 -20.84 13.86 25.75
N LEU A 168 -19.80 13.88 24.92
CA LEU A 168 -18.95 15.05 24.71
C LEU A 168 -19.79 16.19 24.11
N SER A 169 -19.58 17.37 24.64
CA SER A 169 -20.15 18.61 24.13
C SER A 169 -19.59 18.96 22.75
N ALA A 170 -20.30 19.82 22.02
CA ALA A 170 -19.81 20.35 20.75
C ALA A 170 -18.46 21.09 20.92
N GLU A 171 -18.23 21.74 22.06
CA GLU A 171 -16.97 22.44 22.36
C GLU A 171 -15.80 21.47 22.60
N GLU A 172 -16.04 20.35 23.27
CA GLU A 172 -15.01 19.30 23.43
C GLU A 172 -14.67 18.64 22.09
N LEU A 173 -15.67 18.36 21.26
CA LEU A 173 -15.45 17.83 19.92
C LEU A 173 -14.67 18.81 19.03
N LYS A 174 -14.92 20.12 19.15
CA LYS A 174 -14.17 21.17 18.45
C LYS A 174 -12.69 21.18 18.85
N LYS A 175 -12.32 20.79 20.08
CA LYS A 175 -10.91 20.71 20.49
C LYS A 175 -10.16 19.58 19.78
N LEU A 176 -10.84 18.48 19.47
CA LEU A 176 -10.25 17.32 18.77
C LEU A 176 -10.18 17.51 17.25
N LYS A 177 -11.10 18.31 16.70
CA LYS A 177 -11.33 18.49 15.27
C LYS A 177 -10.09 18.93 14.46
N PRO A 178 -9.23 19.87 14.92
CA PRO A 178 -8.07 20.33 14.13
C PRO A 178 -7.12 19.19 13.76
N GLY A 179 -6.95 18.21 14.67
CA GLY A 179 -6.14 17.01 14.44
C GLY A 179 -6.74 16.02 13.43
N LEU A 180 -7.94 16.31 12.89
CA LEU A 180 -8.71 15.45 11.98
C LEU A 180 -9.17 16.18 10.70
N GLU A 181 -9.08 17.50 10.65
CA GLU A 181 -9.50 18.30 9.48
C GLU A 181 -8.55 18.19 8.30
N LYS A 182 -7.25 18.03 8.58
CA LYS A 182 -6.24 17.84 7.55
C LYS A 182 -6.05 16.37 7.24
N ASP A 183 -5.98 16.08 5.94
CA ASP A 183 -5.60 14.77 5.45
C ASP A 183 -4.22 14.41 5.99
N PHE A 184 -4.10 13.20 6.52
CA PHE A 184 -2.82 12.68 6.95
C PHE A 184 -2.12 12.08 5.72
N LEU A 185 -1.20 12.84 5.13
CA LEU A 185 -0.49 12.41 3.93
C LEU A 185 0.65 11.44 4.25
N PRO A 186 0.85 10.40 3.42
CA PRO A 186 1.94 9.45 3.58
C PRO A 186 3.30 10.05 3.21
N LEU A 187 4.39 9.32 3.48
CA LEU A 187 5.69 9.58 2.87
C LEU A 187 5.61 9.46 1.34
N TYR A 188 4.91 8.42 0.86
CA TYR A 188 4.57 8.25 -0.56
C TYR A 188 3.33 7.37 -0.74
N PHE A 189 2.63 7.58 -1.86
CA PHE A 189 1.62 6.66 -2.38
C PHE A 189 2.27 5.64 -3.32
N GLY A 190 1.66 4.46 -3.42
CA GLY A 190 2.09 3.46 -4.37
C GLY A 190 1.27 2.17 -4.31
N TRP A 191 1.61 1.26 -5.21
CA TRP A 191 1.11 -0.10 -5.23
C TRP A 191 2.06 -1.01 -4.47
N PHE A 192 1.62 -1.51 -3.32
CA PHE A 192 2.40 -2.42 -2.48
C PHE A 192 2.05 -3.85 -2.85
N LEU A 193 3.05 -4.67 -3.14
CA LEU A 193 2.84 -6.05 -3.54
C LEU A 193 2.34 -6.88 -2.36
N THR A 194 1.45 -7.83 -2.65
CA THR A 194 1.16 -8.93 -1.72
C THR A 194 2.46 -9.67 -1.36
N LYS A 195 2.54 -10.26 -0.17
CA LYS A 195 3.73 -11.02 0.27
C LYS A 195 4.17 -12.06 -0.78
N LYS A 196 3.20 -12.85 -1.28
CA LYS A 196 3.43 -13.86 -2.32
C LYS A 196 3.97 -13.27 -3.62
N SER A 197 3.40 -12.15 -4.09
CA SER A 197 3.87 -11.50 -5.32
C SER A 197 5.25 -10.88 -5.14
N SER A 198 5.50 -10.27 -3.97
CA SER A 198 6.80 -9.72 -3.59
C SER A 198 7.87 -10.82 -3.55
N GLU A 199 7.62 -11.96 -2.91
CA GLU A 199 8.55 -13.11 -2.87
C GLU A 199 8.83 -13.67 -4.27
N THR A 200 7.78 -13.78 -5.10
CA THR A 200 7.90 -14.25 -6.49
C THR A 200 8.81 -13.33 -7.31
N LEU A 201 8.60 -12.02 -7.22
CA LEU A 201 9.40 -11.04 -7.96
C LEU A 201 10.83 -10.94 -7.40
N ARG A 202 11.02 -11.00 -6.07
CA ARG A 202 12.35 -11.05 -5.45
C ARG A 202 13.15 -12.25 -5.93
N LYS A 203 12.52 -13.44 -5.99
CA LYS A 203 13.17 -14.65 -6.51
C LYS A 203 13.55 -14.52 -7.97
N ALA A 204 12.68 -13.96 -8.81
CA ALA A 204 12.98 -13.71 -10.23
C ALA A 204 14.15 -12.72 -10.39
N GLY A 205 14.15 -11.63 -9.62
CA GLY A 205 15.25 -10.67 -9.58
C GLY A 205 16.57 -11.28 -9.14
N GLN A 206 16.57 -12.09 -8.08
CA GLN A 206 17.78 -12.77 -7.61
C GLN A 206 18.36 -13.71 -8.67
N VAL A 207 17.52 -14.57 -9.27
CA VAL A 207 17.97 -15.47 -10.35
C VAL A 207 18.57 -14.68 -11.51
N PHE A 208 17.94 -13.58 -11.91
CA PHE A 208 18.47 -12.71 -12.95
C PHE A 208 19.85 -12.13 -12.58
N LEU A 209 20.05 -11.63 -11.36
CA LEU A 209 21.35 -11.11 -10.92
C LEU A 209 22.44 -12.20 -10.93
N GLU A 210 22.10 -13.42 -10.50
CA GLU A 210 23.02 -14.57 -10.50
C GLU A 210 23.40 -14.99 -11.93
N GLU A 211 22.42 -15.08 -12.83
CA GLU A 211 22.63 -15.42 -14.23
C GLU A 211 23.43 -14.34 -14.97
N LEU A 212 23.08 -13.06 -14.78
CA LEU A 212 23.77 -11.94 -15.39
C LEU A 212 25.25 -11.86 -14.94
N GLY A 213 25.52 -11.97 -13.64
CA GLY A 213 26.89 -11.95 -13.11
C GLY A 213 27.76 -13.09 -13.64
N ASN A 214 27.16 -14.20 -14.07
CA ASN A 214 27.86 -15.33 -14.67
C ASN A 214 27.95 -15.26 -16.20
N HIS A 215 27.20 -14.38 -16.86
CA HIS A 215 27.13 -14.26 -18.30
C HIS A 215 28.46 -13.78 -18.91
N LYS A 216 28.88 -14.40 -20.03
CA LYS A 216 30.18 -14.11 -20.65
C LYS A 216 30.30 -12.66 -21.13
N ALA A 217 29.22 -12.10 -21.71
CA ALA A 217 29.21 -10.71 -22.16
C ALA A 217 29.35 -9.73 -20.99
N PHE A 218 28.65 -9.99 -19.88
CA PHE A 218 28.72 -9.16 -18.68
C PHE A 218 30.14 -9.13 -18.09
N LYS A 219 30.80 -10.29 -18.00
CA LYS A 219 32.17 -10.39 -17.49
C LYS A 219 33.18 -9.60 -18.34
N LYS A 220 32.99 -9.54 -19.67
CA LYS A 220 33.83 -8.73 -20.56
C LYS A 220 33.65 -7.23 -20.34
N GLU A 221 32.44 -6.81 -19.98
CA GLU A 221 32.10 -5.41 -19.74
C GLU A 221 32.22 -4.98 -18.27
N LEU A 222 32.69 -5.86 -17.37
CA LEU A 222 32.71 -5.61 -15.93
C LEU A 222 33.46 -4.31 -15.55
N ARG A 223 34.50 -3.95 -16.29
CA ARG A 223 35.27 -2.69 -16.11
C ARG A 223 34.44 -1.43 -16.40
N HIS A 224 33.41 -1.53 -17.25
CA HIS A 224 32.47 -0.43 -17.49
C HIS A 224 31.35 -0.39 -16.45
N PHE A 225 31.22 -1.43 -15.63
CA PHE A 225 30.19 -1.55 -14.60
C PHE A 225 30.66 -1.04 -13.23
N ILE A 226 31.92 -1.27 -12.88
CA ILE A 226 32.52 -0.77 -11.63
C ILE A 226 33.70 0.15 -11.98
N SER A 227 33.68 1.37 -11.48
CA SER A 227 34.83 2.27 -11.50
C SER A 227 35.77 1.90 -10.34
N GLY A 228 36.87 1.19 -10.61
CA GLY A 228 37.88 0.86 -9.61
C GLY A 228 39.15 0.28 -10.23
N ASP A 229 40.30 0.57 -9.62
CA ASP A 229 41.62 0.18 -10.12
C ASP A 229 41.95 -1.31 -9.90
N GLU A 230 41.20 -2.00 -9.04
CA GLU A 230 41.41 -3.42 -8.79
C GLU A 230 40.70 -4.30 -9.83
N PRO A 231 41.43 -5.24 -10.49
CA PRO A 231 40.82 -6.20 -11.39
C PRO A 231 39.97 -7.19 -10.58
N LYS A 232 38.68 -6.90 -10.44
CA LYS A 232 37.71 -7.90 -9.97
C LYS A 232 37.46 -8.89 -11.10
N GLU A 233 37.97 -10.11 -10.97
CA GLU A 233 37.68 -11.21 -11.90
C GLU A 233 36.21 -11.64 -11.86
N LYS A 234 35.51 -11.33 -10.75
CA LYS A 234 34.10 -11.66 -10.54
C LYS A 234 33.43 -10.61 -9.66
N LEU A 235 32.19 -10.26 -10.00
CA LEU A 235 31.29 -9.46 -9.16
C LEU A 235 30.07 -10.30 -8.83
N ASP A 236 29.81 -10.50 -7.54
CA ASP A 236 28.54 -11.03 -7.07
C ASP A 236 27.48 -9.91 -7.04
N LEU A 237 26.63 -9.89 -8.06
CA LEU A 237 25.57 -8.87 -8.19
C LEU A 237 24.52 -8.95 -7.07
N VAL A 238 24.29 -10.13 -6.50
CA VAL A 238 23.33 -10.31 -5.41
C VAL A 238 23.81 -9.57 -4.16
N SER A 239 25.10 -9.71 -3.84
CA SER A 239 25.75 -8.99 -2.75
C SER A 239 25.96 -7.50 -3.07
N TYR A 240 26.28 -7.17 -4.33
CA TYR A 240 26.45 -5.78 -4.76
C TYR A 240 25.18 -4.96 -4.60
N PHE A 241 24.02 -5.51 -4.99
CA PHE A 241 22.70 -4.92 -4.76
C PHE A 241 22.09 -5.37 -3.42
N GLY A 242 22.92 -5.48 -2.39
CA GLY A 242 22.54 -5.97 -1.07
C GLY A 242 21.58 -5.05 -0.32
N LYS A 243 21.55 -3.75 -0.64
CA LYS A 243 20.56 -2.81 -0.09
C LYS A 243 19.21 -3.05 -0.76
N ARG A 244 18.34 -3.82 -0.08
CA ARG A 244 17.01 -4.16 -0.58
C ARG A 244 15.92 -3.38 0.16
N PRO A 245 14.77 -3.08 -0.49
CA PRO A 245 13.64 -2.46 0.20
C PRO A 245 13.18 -3.33 1.38
N PRO A 246 12.92 -2.75 2.57
CA PRO A 246 12.30 -3.48 3.67
C PRO A 246 10.91 -4.00 3.29
N GLY A 247 10.51 -5.12 3.87
CA GLY A 247 9.17 -5.69 3.71
C GLY A 247 8.78 -6.09 2.30
N VAL A 248 7.55 -5.78 1.93
CA VAL A 248 7.04 -6.09 0.59
C VAL A 248 7.58 -5.09 -0.42
N LEU A 249 7.87 -5.58 -1.62
CA LEU A 249 8.18 -4.71 -2.75
C LEU A 249 7.00 -3.78 -3.06
N HIS A 250 7.29 -2.61 -3.62
CA HIS A 250 6.27 -1.64 -4.02
C HIS A 250 6.66 -0.92 -5.31
N CYS A 251 5.65 -0.37 -5.99
CA CYS A 251 5.80 0.55 -7.11
C CYS A 251 5.26 1.92 -6.66
N THR A 252 6.16 2.87 -6.42
CA THR A 252 5.80 4.23 -5.98
C THR A 252 5.12 4.99 -7.12
N THR A 253 4.06 5.73 -6.79
CA THR A 253 3.45 6.72 -7.71
C THR A 253 3.94 8.12 -7.36
N LYS A 254 3.50 8.67 -6.22
CA LYS A 254 3.79 10.03 -5.80
C LYS A 254 4.50 10.03 -4.45
N PHE A 255 5.70 10.59 -4.42
CA PHE A 255 6.38 10.96 -3.17
C PHE A 255 5.76 12.25 -2.62
N CYS A 256 5.46 12.25 -1.32
CA CYS A 256 4.69 13.29 -0.65
C CYS A 256 5.44 13.96 0.50
N ASP A 257 6.42 13.29 1.13
CA ASP A 257 7.11 13.76 2.34
C ASP A 257 6.13 14.34 3.39
N TYR A 258 5.08 13.57 3.68
CA TYR A 258 4.02 13.95 4.62
C TYR A 258 3.32 15.28 4.29
N GLY A 259 3.29 15.65 3.00
CA GLY A 259 2.70 16.88 2.49
C GLY A 259 3.70 18.00 2.19
N LYS A 260 4.99 17.82 2.48
CA LYS A 260 6.02 18.83 2.20
C LYS A 260 6.46 18.86 0.74
N ALA A 261 6.33 17.74 0.03
CA ALA A 261 6.71 17.67 -1.37
C ALA A 261 5.69 18.43 -2.24
N THR A 262 6.18 19.16 -3.24
CA THR A 262 5.33 19.90 -4.20
C THR A 262 4.32 18.98 -4.88
N GLY A 263 3.06 19.42 -4.97
CA GLY A 263 2.00 18.65 -5.62
C GLY A 263 1.43 17.49 -4.79
N ALA A 264 1.86 17.31 -3.53
CA ALA A 264 1.45 16.19 -2.70
C ALA A 264 -0.03 16.28 -2.28
N GLU A 265 -0.47 17.46 -1.85
CA GLU A 265 -1.86 17.71 -1.47
C GLU A 265 -2.78 17.59 -2.68
N GLU A 266 -2.42 18.22 -3.79
CA GLU A 266 -3.18 18.20 -5.03
C GLU A 266 -3.35 16.77 -5.56
N TYR A 267 -2.30 15.95 -5.53
CA TYR A 267 -2.37 14.54 -5.88
C TYR A 267 -3.31 13.76 -4.96
N ALA A 268 -3.18 13.94 -3.64
CA ALA A 268 -4.02 13.25 -2.66
C ALA A 268 -5.50 13.67 -2.74
N GLN A 269 -5.78 14.90 -3.18
CA GLN A 269 -7.15 15.39 -3.36
C GLN A 269 -7.87 14.81 -4.57
N GLN A 270 -7.15 14.24 -5.56
CA GLN A 270 -7.75 13.73 -6.78
C GLN A 270 -8.78 12.63 -6.50
N ASP A 271 -9.94 12.72 -7.15
CA ASP A 271 -11.03 11.76 -6.98
C ASP A 271 -10.60 10.33 -7.31
N VAL A 272 -9.78 10.14 -8.34
CA VAL A 272 -9.25 8.82 -8.72
C VAL A 272 -8.35 8.23 -7.64
N VAL A 273 -7.52 9.05 -6.98
CA VAL A 273 -6.65 8.63 -5.88
C VAL A 273 -7.49 8.23 -4.67
N LYS A 274 -8.45 9.07 -4.26
CA LYS A 274 -9.34 8.79 -3.12
C LYS A 274 -10.22 7.55 -3.34
N ARG A 275 -10.74 7.36 -4.55
CA ARG A 275 -11.58 6.19 -4.89
C ARG A 275 -10.77 4.90 -5.02
N SER A 276 -9.51 5.00 -5.41
CA SER A 276 -8.61 3.85 -5.59
C SER A 276 -7.81 3.51 -4.33
N TYR A 277 -7.73 4.41 -3.35
CA TYR A 277 -7.08 4.14 -2.08
C TYR A 277 -7.68 2.87 -1.46
N SER A 278 -6.82 1.93 -1.05
CA SER A 278 -7.09 0.57 -0.60
C SER A 278 -7.63 -0.44 -1.64
N LYS A 279 -7.70 -0.09 -2.93
CA LYS A 279 -8.12 -1.00 -4.00
C LYS A 279 -6.97 -1.90 -4.45
N ALA A 280 -7.27 -3.15 -4.80
CA ALA A 280 -6.32 -4.06 -5.41
C ALA A 280 -6.10 -3.80 -6.91
N PHE A 281 -4.88 -4.04 -7.36
CA PHE A 281 -4.47 -3.96 -8.75
C PHE A 281 -3.56 -5.14 -9.13
N LYS A 282 -3.40 -5.37 -10.43
CA LYS A 282 -2.38 -6.26 -10.99
C LYS A 282 -1.41 -5.44 -11.82
N LEU A 283 -0.13 -5.46 -11.46
CA LEU A 283 0.91 -4.78 -12.24
C LEU A 283 1.60 -5.79 -13.17
N SER A 284 1.82 -5.35 -14.41
CA SER A 284 2.49 -6.11 -15.46
C SER A 284 3.98 -5.73 -15.51
N ILE A 285 4.87 -6.67 -15.22
CA ILE A 285 6.32 -6.50 -15.35
C ILE A 285 6.77 -6.96 -16.73
N SER A 286 7.37 -6.05 -17.50
CA SER A 286 7.87 -6.33 -18.87
C SER A 286 9.33 -6.72 -18.93
N ALA A 287 10.15 -6.16 -18.05
CA ALA A 287 11.60 -6.35 -18.06
C ALA A 287 12.19 -6.27 -16.65
N LEU A 288 13.35 -6.90 -16.48
CA LEU A 288 14.24 -6.65 -15.34
C LEU A 288 15.46 -5.90 -15.87
N PHE A 289 16.00 -4.97 -15.09
CA PHE A 289 17.16 -4.19 -15.51
C PHE A 289 18.16 -3.99 -14.38
N VAL A 290 19.40 -3.75 -14.78
CA VAL A 290 20.51 -3.43 -13.89
C VAL A 290 21.29 -2.26 -14.47
N THR A 291 21.70 -1.34 -13.62
CA THR A 291 22.72 -0.32 -13.88
C THR A 291 23.83 -0.48 -12.84
N PRO A 292 24.95 0.24 -12.94
CA PRO A 292 25.93 0.28 -11.84
C PRO A 292 25.34 0.72 -10.49
N LYS A 293 24.20 1.41 -10.48
CA LYS A 293 23.62 2.00 -9.27
C LYS A 293 22.48 1.15 -8.71
N THR A 294 21.63 0.59 -9.57
CA THR A 294 20.37 -0.04 -9.15
C THR A 294 20.03 -1.29 -9.95
N ALA A 295 19.25 -2.17 -9.33
CA ALA A 295 18.54 -3.26 -9.97
C ALA A 295 17.03 -3.03 -9.81
N GLY A 296 16.28 -3.12 -10.90
CA GLY A 296 14.86 -2.80 -10.92
C GLY A 296 14.06 -3.70 -11.86
N ALA A 297 12.74 -3.60 -11.74
CA ALA A 297 11.77 -4.22 -12.63
C ALA A 297 10.93 -3.11 -13.29
N GLN A 298 10.83 -3.14 -14.61
CA GLN A 298 10.01 -2.20 -15.38
C GLN A 298 8.53 -2.59 -15.28
N VAL A 299 7.69 -1.65 -14.88
CA VAL A 299 6.24 -1.83 -14.81
C VAL A 299 5.60 -1.16 -16.03
N VAL A 300 4.71 -1.88 -16.71
CA VAL A 300 3.87 -1.31 -17.77
C VAL A 300 2.48 -1.06 -17.21
N LEU A 301 2.14 0.21 -17.07
CA LEU A 301 0.83 0.63 -16.56
C LEU A 301 -0.22 0.57 -17.66
N ASN A 302 -1.42 0.09 -17.31
CA ASN A 302 -2.60 0.20 -18.18
C ASN A 302 -3.30 1.55 -18.00
N GLU A 303 -4.34 1.80 -18.80
CA GLU A 303 -5.09 3.07 -18.79
C GLU A 303 -5.63 3.43 -17.39
N GLN A 304 -6.18 2.47 -16.64
CA GLN A 304 -6.71 2.73 -15.29
C GLN A 304 -5.61 3.08 -14.29
N GLN A 305 -4.45 2.45 -14.41
CA GLN A 305 -3.29 2.71 -13.54
C GLN A 305 -2.60 4.03 -13.89
N LEU A 306 -2.60 4.42 -15.16
CA LEU A 306 -2.10 5.71 -15.61
C LEU A 306 -2.91 6.88 -15.04
N LEU A 307 -4.21 6.70 -14.74
CA LEU A 307 -5.00 7.71 -14.03
C LEU A 307 -4.48 7.99 -12.60
N LEU A 308 -3.78 7.03 -11.99
CA LEU A 308 -3.13 7.20 -10.68
C LEU A 308 -1.70 7.71 -10.81
N TRP A 309 -1.19 7.88 -12.03
CA TRP A 309 0.17 8.33 -12.25
C TRP A 309 0.25 9.86 -12.17
N PRO A 310 1.11 10.43 -11.33
CA PRO A 310 1.21 11.88 -11.18
C PRO A 310 1.80 12.55 -12.43
N SER A 311 1.24 13.70 -12.81
CA SER A 311 1.60 14.42 -14.03
C SER A 311 2.98 15.12 -13.99
N ASP A 312 3.62 15.17 -12.83
CA ASP A 312 4.87 15.91 -12.61
C ASP A 312 6.12 15.02 -12.45
N VAL A 313 5.96 13.70 -12.46
CA VAL A 313 7.04 12.75 -12.10
C VAL A 313 7.90 12.28 -13.28
N ASP A 314 7.40 12.39 -14.51
CA ASP A 314 8.06 11.89 -15.72
C ASP A 314 8.82 12.95 -16.51
N LYS A 315 8.95 14.18 -16.00
CA LYS A 315 9.69 15.25 -16.69
C LYS A 315 11.19 14.98 -16.59
N PRO A 316 11.86 14.48 -17.64
CA PRO A 316 13.31 14.36 -17.62
C PRO A 316 13.91 15.75 -17.82
N SER A 317 15.19 15.91 -17.52
CA SER A 317 15.94 17.12 -17.85
C SER A 317 16.14 17.35 -19.36
N SER A 318 15.80 16.37 -20.21
CA SER A 318 16.02 16.38 -21.67
C SER A 318 14.73 16.58 -22.48
N SER A 319 14.90 17.14 -23.69
CA SER A 319 13.87 17.72 -24.57
C SER A 319 12.93 16.73 -25.27
N GLU A 320 13.06 15.42 -25.08
CA GLU A 320 12.17 14.42 -25.68
C GLU A 320 11.31 13.74 -24.63
N SER A 321 10.00 14.02 -24.65
CA SER A 321 9.07 13.43 -23.69
C SER A 321 8.89 11.93 -23.93
N LEU A 322 9.16 11.13 -22.89
CA LEU A 322 8.69 9.76 -22.81
C LEU A 322 7.18 9.76 -22.48
N PRO A 323 6.43 8.70 -22.83
CA PRO A 323 5.04 8.57 -22.43
C PRO A 323 4.86 8.60 -20.91
N ALA A 324 3.74 9.13 -20.44
CA ALA A 324 3.38 9.07 -19.01
C ALA A 324 3.43 7.64 -18.47
N GLY A 325 3.93 7.47 -17.24
CA GLY A 325 4.12 6.17 -16.61
C GLY A 325 5.42 5.46 -16.97
N SER A 326 6.27 6.04 -17.82
CA SER A 326 7.55 5.43 -18.24
C SER A 326 8.53 5.24 -17.08
N ARG A 327 8.40 6.02 -15.99
CA ARG A 327 9.19 5.84 -14.77
C ARG A 327 8.63 4.78 -13.83
N ALA A 328 7.51 4.11 -14.15
CA ALA A 328 6.92 3.09 -13.29
C ALA A 328 7.84 1.87 -13.13
N HIS A 329 8.27 1.61 -11.90
CA HIS A 329 9.24 0.57 -11.59
C HIS A 329 9.06 0.00 -10.19
N ILE A 330 9.66 -1.16 -9.95
CA ILE A 330 9.84 -1.75 -8.64
C ILE A 330 11.34 -1.91 -8.40
N THR A 331 11.87 -1.26 -7.37
CA THR A 331 13.28 -1.42 -6.96
C THR A 331 13.51 -2.81 -6.36
N LEU A 332 14.50 -3.53 -6.87
CA LEU A 332 14.88 -4.86 -6.39
C LEU A 332 16.12 -4.81 -5.48
N GLY A 333 17.03 -3.88 -5.74
CA GLY A 333 18.17 -3.58 -4.88
C GLY A 333 18.98 -2.40 -5.37
N CYS A 334 19.80 -1.84 -4.48
CA CYS A 334 20.66 -0.69 -4.74
C CYS A 334 22.10 -1.02 -4.36
N ALA A 335 23.05 -0.41 -5.06
CA ALA A 335 24.46 -0.45 -4.69
C ALA A 335 24.70 0.29 -3.36
N ALA A 336 25.91 0.18 -2.81
CA ALA A 336 26.31 0.99 -1.66
C ALA A 336 26.08 2.48 -1.96
N ASP A 337 25.57 3.19 -0.94
CA ASP A 337 25.28 4.64 -0.97
C ASP A 337 24.32 5.17 -2.04
N VAL A 338 23.64 4.29 -2.78
CA VAL A 338 22.60 4.66 -3.74
C VAL A 338 21.22 4.68 -3.07
N GLN A 339 20.46 5.76 -3.31
CA GLN A 339 19.08 5.88 -2.86
C GLN A 339 18.10 5.19 -3.82
N PRO A 340 17.00 4.58 -3.34
CA PRO A 340 16.04 3.85 -4.19
C PRO A 340 15.44 4.68 -5.32
N VAL A 341 15.24 5.99 -5.12
CA VAL A 341 14.71 6.93 -6.13
C VAL A 341 15.49 6.93 -7.44
N GLN A 342 16.79 6.60 -7.39
CA GLN A 342 17.67 6.48 -8.55
C GLN A 342 17.17 5.42 -9.54
N THR A 343 16.48 4.38 -9.07
CA THR A 343 16.02 3.26 -9.91
C THR A 343 15.07 3.74 -11.02
N GLY A 344 14.19 4.69 -10.69
CA GLY A 344 13.29 5.28 -11.68
C GLY A 344 14.01 6.21 -12.66
N LEU A 345 15.02 6.93 -12.20
CA LEU A 345 15.84 7.79 -13.07
C LEU A 345 16.65 6.94 -14.07
N ASP A 346 17.27 5.88 -13.56
CA ASP A 346 17.98 4.87 -14.35
C ASP A 346 17.08 4.25 -15.44
N LEU A 347 15.82 3.94 -15.10
CA LEU A 347 14.85 3.43 -16.07
C LEU A 347 14.53 4.46 -17.16
N LEU A 348 14.31 5.74 -16.79
CA LEU A 348 14.05 6.78 -17.78
C LEU A 348 15.24 6.96 -18.74
N GLU A 349 16.47 6.94 -18.22
CA GLU A 349 17.69 7.01 -19.06
C GLU A 349 17.79 5.83 -20.04
N ILE A 350 17.45 4.62 -19.58
CA ILE A 350 17.37 3.42 -20.44
C ILE A 350 16.36 3.65 -21.58
N LEU A 351 15.13 4.06 -21.25
CA LEU A 351 14.06 4.21 -22.23
C LEU A 351 14.30 5.37 -23.21
N GLN A 352 14.95 6.45 -22.76
CA GLN A 352 15.36 7.54 -23.65
C GLN A 352 16.37 7.09 -24.69
N GLN A 353 17.35 6.28 -24.30
CA GLN A 353 18.33 5.74 -25.22
C GLN A 353 17.67 4.83 -26.27
N GLU A 354 16.74 3.97 -25.84
CA GLU A 354 15.99 3.10 -26.76
C GLU A 354 15.16 3.90 -27.76
N LYS A 355 14.49 4.97 -27.29
CA LYS A 355 13.71 5.88 -28.14
C LYS A 355 14.59 6.61 -29.16
N GLY A 356 15.80 7.01 -28.76
CA GLY A 356 16.82 7.62 -29.61
C GLY A 356 17.47 6.68 -30.65
N GLY A 357 16.94 5.46 -30.83
CA GLY A 357 17.39 4.50 -31.84
C GLY A 357 18.46 3.52 -31.36
N SER A 358 18.92 3.62 -30.11
CA SER A 358 19.92 2.71 -29.54
C SER A 358 19.24 1.70 -28.60
N ARG A 359 18.69 0.63 -29.17
CA ARG A 359 18.03 -0.46 -28.41
C ARG A 359 19.01 -1.39 -27.66
N GLY A 360 20.29 -1.07 -27.68
CA GLY A 360 21.36 -1.95 -27.21
C GLY A 360 21.58 -3.17 -28.11
N GLU A 361 22.57 -3.97 -27.73
CA GLU A 361 22.93 -5.21 -28.42
C GLU A 361 22.26 -6.39 -27.72
N GLU A 362 21.55 -7.24 -28.47
CA GLU A 362 21.07 -8.54 -27.96
C GLU A 362 22.28 -9.46 -27.80
N VAL A 363 22.67 -9.73 -26.56
CA VAL A 363 23.91 -10.45 -26.22
C VAL A 363 23.67 -11.90 -25.79
N GLY A 364 22.41 -12.32 -25.76
CA GLY A 364 22.02 -13.70 -25.49
C GLY A 364 20.59 -13.84 -24.99
N GLU A 365 20.25 -15.05 -24.59
CA GLU A 365 18.97 -15.40 -23.98
C GLU A 365 19.23 -16.00 -22.60
N LEU A 366 18.46 -15.53 -21.61
CA LEU A 366 18.35 -16.15 -20.28
C LEU A 366 17.03 -16.93 -20.24
N PRO A 367 16.84 -17.89 -19.30
CA PRO A 367 15.63 -18.73 -19.24
C PRO A 367 14.29 -17.97 -19.23
N ARG A 368 14.29 -16.68 -18.85
CA ARG A 368 13.09 -15.84 -18.77
C ARG A 368 12.91 -14.88 -19.96
N GLY A 369 13.88 -14.77 -20.86
CA GLY A 369 13.79 -13.92 -22.04
C GLY A 369 15.14 -13.40 -22.55
N LYS A 370 15.08 -12.35 -23.37
CA LYS A 370 16.23 -11.85 -24.13
C LYS A 370 17.04 -10.84 -23.32
N LEU A 371 18.36 -10.99 -23.32
CA LEU A 371 19.30 -10.15 -22.62
C LEU A 371 19.92 -9.12 -23.56
N TYR A 372 19.88 -7.85 -23.17
CA TYR A 372 20.41 -6.72 -23.89
C TYR A 372 21.52 -6.02 -23.09
N SER A 373 22.66 -5.78 -23.73
CA SER A 373 23.67 -4.81 -23.26
C SER A 373 23.33 -3.44 -23.83
N LEU A 374 23.04 -2.48 -22.94
CA LEU A 374 22.68 -1.11 -23.31
C LEU A 374 23.89 -0.16 -23.26
N GLY A 375 25.08 -0.70 -22.97
CA GLY A 375 26.32 0.07 -22.77
C GLY A 375 26.32 0.89 -21.48
N LYS A 376 27.52 1.35 -21.08
CA LYS A 376 27.77 2.07 -19.82
C LYS A 376 27.32 1.29 -18.57
N GLY A 377 27.49 -0.04 -18.60
CA GLY A 377 27.11 -0.92 -17.50
C GLY A 377 25.60 -1.11 -17.31
N ARG A 378 24.77 -0.72 -18.29
CA ARG A 378 23.31 -0.93 -18.24
C ARG A 378 22.92 -2.20 -18.97
N TRP A 379 22.07 -2.99 -18.34
CA TRP A 379 21.63 -4.30 -18.82
C TRP A 379 20.13 -4.43 -18.65
N MET A 380 19.46 -5.03 -19.64
CA MET A 380 18.02 -5.28 -19.58
C MET A 380 17.70 -6.69 -20.03
N LEU A 381 16.90 -7.39 -19.23
CA LEU A 381 16.29 -8.66 -19.55
C LEU A 381 14.82 -8.42 -19.90
N THR A 382 14.50 -8.45 -21.18
CA THR A 382 13.12 -8.37 -21.67
C THR A 382 12.45 -9.72 -21.49
N LEU A 383 11.38 -9.77 -20.70
CA LEU A 383 10.72 -11.02 -20.35
C LEU A 383 9.92 -11.56 -21.54
N ALA A 384 10.13 -12.82 -21.90
CA ALA A 384 9.38 -13.49 -22.97
C ALA A 384 7.88 -13.56 -22.65
N LYS A 385 7.54 -13.71 -21.37
CA LYS A 385 6.19 -13.58 -20.82
C LYS A 385 6.22 -12.59 -19.66
N LYS A 386 5.39 -11.55 -19.75
CA LYS A 386 5.24 -10.57 -18.67
C LYS A 386 4.84 -11.25 -17.36
N MET A 387 5.37 -10.77 -16.25
CA MET A 387 4.98 -11.24 -14.92
C MET A 387 3.86 -10.37 -14.37
N GLU A 388 2.82 -10.99 -13.85
CA GLU A 388 1.73 -10.29 -13.17
C GLU A 388 1.92 -10.37 -11.66
N VAL A 389 1.90 -9.23 -10.97
CA VAL A 389 2.01 -9.13 -9.51
C VAL A 389 0.77 -8.48 -8.92
N LYS A 390 0.17 -9.11 -7.89
CA LYS A 390 -0.98 -8.54 -7.16
C LYS A 390 -0.49 -7.47 -6.18
N THR A 391 -1.18 -6.34 -6.16
CA THR A 391 -0.85 -5.19 -5.32
C THR A 391 -2.08 -4.57 -4.68
N ILE A 392 -1.87 -3.74 -3.66
CA ILE A 392 -2.86 -2.84 -3.06
C ILE A 392 -2.33 -1.40 -3.20
N PHE A 393 -3.15 -0.49 -3.73
CA PHE A 393 -2.82 0.93 -3.78
C PHE A 393 -3.12 1.59 -2.43
N THR A 394 -2.11 2.14 -1.75
CA THR A 394 -2.25 2.83 -0.46
C THR A 394 -1.09 3.82 -0.25
N GLY A 395 -0.97 4.38 0.95
CA GLY A 395 0.18 5.17 1.39
C GLY A 395 1.11 4.40 2.33
N TYR A 396 2.41 4.70 2.28
CA TYR A 396 3.38 4.31 3.29
C TYR A 396 3.64 5.48 4.25
N TYR A 397 3.46 5.25 5.55
CA TYR A 397 3.52 6.30 6.58
C TYR A 397 4.72 6.18 7.52
N GLY A 398 5.52 5.12 7.37
CA GLY A 398 6.71 4.92 8.19
C GLY A 398 7.79 5.97 7.90
N LYS A 399 8.70 6.18 8.85
CA LYS A 399 9.77 7.20 8.79
C LYS A 399 10.89 6.87 7.79
N GLY A 400 10.71 5.83 6.96
CA GLY A 400 11.68 5.37 5.98
C GLY A 400 12.97 4.80 6.59
N LYS A 401 13.06 4.68 7.92
CA LYS A 401 14.22 4.12 8.62
C LYS A 401 14.07 2.60 8.77
N PRO A 402 15.18 1.83 8.72
CA PRO A 402 15.15 0.43 9.06
C PRO A 402 14.62 0.23 10.49
N VAL A 403 13.47 -0.44 10.61
CA VAL A 403 12.97 -0.92 11.90
C VAL A 403 13.38 -2.39 12.02
N PRO A 404 13.98 -2.84 13.15
CA PRO A 404 14.29 -4.25 13.36
C PRO A 404 13.03 -5.10 13.20
N THR A 405 13.01 -6.01 12.22
CA THR A 405 11.84 -6.86 11.96
C THR A 405 11.79 -8.01 12.96
N HIS A 406 10.64 -8.18 13.60
CA HIS A 406 10.43 -9.31 14.51
C HIS A 406 10.26 -10.61 13.70
N GLY A 407 11.34 -11.37 13.51
CA GLY A 407 11.30 -12.67 12.80
C GLY A 407 12.52 -13.00 11.94
N SER A 408 13.52 -12.12 11.82
CA SER A 408 14.78 -12.47 11.16
C SER A 408 15.52 -13.53 11.99
N ARG A 409 15.35 -14.81 11.64
CA ARG A 409 16.18 -15.92 12.15
C ARG A 409 17.65 -15.53 11.98
N LYS A 410 18.46 -15.75 13.02
CA LYS A 410 19.92 -15.60 13.00
C LYS A 410 20.50 -16.30 11.77
N GLY A 411 20.92 -15.54 10.76
CA GLY A 411 21.53 -16.08 9.54
C GLY A 411 21.54 -15.05 8.41
N GLY A 412 22.53 -14.15 8.43
CA GLY A 412 22.80 -13.17 7.38
C GLY A 412 22.37 -11.76 7.76
N ALA A 413 23.30 -10.95 8.27
CA ALA A 413 23.09 -9.51 8.41
C ALA A 413 22.95 -8.89 7.01
N MET A 414 21.72 -8.69 6.55
CA MET A 414 21.43 -7.91 5.33
C MET A 414 21.14 -6.47 5.71
N GLN A 415 21.83 -5.51 5.09
CA GLN A 415 21.57 -4.09 5.27
C GLN A 415 20.28 -3.68 4.53
N ILE A 416 19.33 -3.13 5.27
CA ILE A 416 18.02 -2.70 4.81
C ILE A 416 18.10 -1.27 4.27
N CYS A 417 17.41 -0.96 3.16
CA CYS A 417 17.36 0.40 2.62
C CYS A 417 16.63 1.37 3.57
N THR A 418 17.18 2.58 3.68
CA THR A 418 16.41 3.76 4.13
C THR A 418 15.67 4.32 2.92
N ILE A 419 14.38 4.60 3.06
CA ILE A 419 13.60 5.33 2.07
C ILE A 419 13.69 6.80 2.46
N ILE A 420 14.47 7.60 1.75
CA ILE A 420 14.51 9.07 1.87
C ILE A 420 13.94 9.66 0.60
#